data_AF-N4X9Z6-F1
#
_entry.id   AF-N4X9Z6-F1
#
_cell.length_a   1.000
_cell.length_b   1.000
_cell.length_c   1.000
_cell.angle_alpha   90.00
_cell.angle_beta   90.00
_cell.angle_gamma   90.00
#
_symmetry.space_group_name_H-M   'P 1'
#
loop_
_entity.id
_entity.type
_entity.pdbx_description
1 polymer ?
#
loop_
_entity_poly.entity_id
_entity_poly.type
_entity_poly.pdbx_seq_one_letter_code
_entity_poly.pdbx_strand_id
1 'polypeptide(L)' 'MPSQPDDLLLSLQTSLRNALATFGPSSTQYRNIKLIVDEYAANLAMQGLSIGSSESCQVGEDMQTD' A
#
# COMPACT_ATOMS: atom_id res chain seq x y z
N MET A 1 -8.77 6.14 -12.32
CA MET A 1 -8.16 6.89 -11.20
C MET A 1 -7.23 5.94 -10.48
N PRO A 2 -6.00 6.34 -10.11
CA PRO A 2 -5.13 5.53 -9.26
C PRO A 2 -5.91 5.10 -8.01
N SER A 3 -5.65 3.89 -7.51
CA SER A 3 -6.32 3.44 -6.31
C SER A 3 -5.79 4.25 -5.11
N GLN A 4 -6.62 4.52 -4.11
CA GLN A 4 -6.22 5.25 -2.90
C GLN A 4 -4.88 4.80 -2.29
N PRO A 5 -4.54 3.50 -2.22
CA PRO A 5 -3.23 3.08 -1.72
C PRO A 5 -2.05 3.47 -2.61
N ASP A 6 -2.25 3.64 -3.93
CA ASP A 6 -1.22 4.06 -4.87
C ASP A 6 -0.86 5.55 -4.69
N ASP A 7 -1.86 6.40 -4.45
CA ASP A 7 -1.66 7.84 -4.23
C ASP A 7 -0.87 8.13 -2.95
N LEU A 8 -1.14 7.36 -1.88
CA LEU A 8 -0.40 7.46 -0.63
C LEU A 8 1.05 6.95 -0.80
N LEU A 9 1.25 5.81 -1.46
CA LEU A 9 2.59 5.28 -1.72
C LEU A 9 3.43 6.28 -2.53
N LEU A 10 2.85 6.87 -3.57
CA LEU A 10 3.50 7.87 -4.41
C LEU A 10 3.90 9.12 -3.61
N SER A 11 3.03 9.55 -2.70
CA SER A 11 3.30 10.69 -1.81
C SER A 11 4.45 10.40 -0.84
N LEU A 12 4.47 9.20 -0.24
CA LEU A 12 5.54 8.76 0.66
C LEU A 12 6.89 8.63 -0.06
N GLN A 13 6.91 8.04 -1.26
CA GLN A 13 8.10 7.94 -2.10
C GLN A 13 8.64 9.33 -2.51
N THR A 14 7.73 10.26 -2.83
CA THR A 14 8.10 11.65 -3.14
C THR A 14 8.74 12.33 -1.92
N SER A 15 8.15 12.17 -0.74
CA SER A 15 8.71 12.67 0.52
C SER A 15 10.09 12.09 0.80
N LEU A 16 10.29 10.78 0.58
CA LEU A 16 11.58 10.12 0.74
C LEU A 16 12.66 10.70 -0.18
N ARG A 17 12.33 10.92 -1.46
CA ARG A 17 13.26 11.53 -2.43
C ARG A 17 13.61 12.96 -2.02
N ASN A 18 12.64 13.72 -1.54
CA ASN A 18 12.87 15.08 -1.05
C ASN A 18 13.77 15.07 0.20
N ALA A 19 13.53 14.16 1.15
CA ALA A 19 14.37 14.01 2.33
C ALA A 19 15.80 13.59 1.98
N LEU A 20 15.97 12.72 0.98
CA LEU A 20 17.29 12.34 0.46
C LEU A 20 18.04 13.54 -0.12
N ALA A 21 17.36 14.35 -0.93
CA ALA A 21 17.96 15.53 -1.56
C ALA A 21 18.34 16.62 -0.54
N THR A 22 17.53 16.81 0.51
CA THR A 22 17.74 17.87 1.51
C THR A 22 18.71 17.48 2.62
N PHE A 23 18.58 16.26 3.17
CA PHE A 23 19.31 15.85 4.38
C PHE A 23 20.37 14.77 4.12
N GLY A 24 20.31 14.09 2.98
CA GLY A 24 21.21 13.00 2.64
C GLY A 24 20.86 11.65 3.32
N PRO A 25 21.49 10.56 2.86
CA PRO A 25 21.12 9.19 3.23
C PRO A 25 21.51 8.80 4.66
N SER A 26 22.44 9.52 5.27
CA SER A 26 22.87 9.29 6.66
C SER A 26 21.98 9.98 7.69
N SER A 27 21.12 10.92 7.26
CA SER A 27 20.27 11.67 8.18
C SER A 27 19.19 10.81 8.84
N THR A 28 18.89 11.13 10.09
CA THR A 28 17.78 10.50 10.82
C THR A 28 16.44 10.73 10.12
N GLN A 29 16.24 11.91 9.51
CA GLN A 29 15.01 12.24 8.80
C GLN A 29 14.79 11.30 7.61
N TYR A 30 15.81 11.12 6.76
CA TYR A 30 15.73 10.19 5.62
C TYR A 30 15.48 8.76 6.08
N ARG A 31 16.22 8.30 7.11
CA ARG A 31 16.09 6.93 7.62
C ARG A 31 14.69 6.65 8.18
N ASN A 32 14.12 7.59 8.94
CA ASN A 32 12.78 7.44 9.49
C ASN A 32 11.71 7.37 8.38
N ILE A 33 11.79 8.26 7.39
CA ILE A 33 10.84 8.24 6.26
C ILE A 33 10.99 6.95 5.45
N LYS A 34 12.23 6.47 5.27
CA LYS A 34 12.49 5.21 4.56
C LYS A 34 11.83 4.01 5.26
N LEU A 35 11.91 3.93 6.58
CA LEU A 35 11.27 2.85 7.34
C LEU A 35 9.75 2.84 7.14
N ILE A 36 9.11 4.01 7.15
CA ILE A 36 7.67 4.15 6.93
C ILE A 36 7.28 3.69 5.51
N VAL A 37 8.05 4.09 4.50
CA VAL A 37 7.81 3.70 3.10
C VAL A 37 7.96 2.19 2.93
N ASP A 38 9.02 1.61 3.51
CA ASP A 38 9.31 0.17 3.42
C ASP A 38 8.21 -0.65 4.13
N GLU A 39 7.78 -0.23 5.33
CA GLU A 39 6.68 -0.87 6.07
C GLU A 39 5.36 -0.81 5.29
N TYR A 40 5.01 0.35 4.75
CA TYR A 40 3.78 0.52 3.98
C TYR A 40 3.79 -0.34 2.71
N ALA A 41 4.91 -0.38 1.97
CA ALA A 41 5.04 -1.22 0.78
C ALA A 41 4.95 -2.72 1.11
N ALA A 42 5.56 -3.15 2.22
CA ALA A 42 5.45 -4.53 2.70
C ALA A 42 3.99 -4.88 3.07
N ASN A 43 3.31 -4.00 3.80
CA ASN A 43 1.90 -4.17 4.16
C ASN A 43 0.99 -4.22 2.94
N LEU A 44 1.24 -3.41 1.92
CA LEU A 44 0.48 -3.44 0.67
C LEU A 44 0.70 -4.76 -0.09
N ALA A 45 1.94 -5.23 -0.16
CA ALA A 45 2.27 -6.52 -0.77
C ALA A 45 1.60 -7.69 -0.02
N MET A 46 1.63 -7.67 1.32
CA MET A 46 0.95 -8.69 2.15
C MET A 46 -0.56 -8.70 1.93
N GLN A 47 -1.20 -7.53 1.83
CA GLN A 47 -2.62 -7.44 1.50
C GLN A 47 -2.93 -8.00 0.10
N GLY A 48 -2.06 -7.74 -0.89
CA GLY A 48 -2.17 -8.32 -2.22
C GLY A 48 -2.02 -9.85 -2.22
N LEU A 49 -1.18 -10.41 -1.34
CA LEU A 49 -1.01 -11.85 -1.17
C LEU A 49 -2.16 -12.50 -0.36
N SER A 50 -2.84 -11.75 0.51
CA SER A 50 -3.98 -12.23 1.32
C SER A 50 -5.24 -12.56 0.50
N ILE A 51 -5.23 -12.30 -0.82
CA ILE A 51 -6.32 -12.62 -1.76
C ILE A 51 -6.31 -14.11 -2.18
N GLY A 52 -5.39 -14.94 -1.68
CA GLY A 52 -5.29 -16.37 -1.99
C GLY A 52 -6.01 -17.34 -1.04
N SER A 53 -6.74 -16.87 -0.01
CA SER A 53 -7.37 -17.77 0.99
C SER A 53 -8.77 -17.29 1.40
N SER A 54 -9.72 -17.33 0.47
CA SER A 54 -11.16 -17.57 0.74
C SER A 54 -11.90 -17.73 -0.59
N GLU A 55 -11.90 -18.94 -1.14
CA GLU A 55 -12.95 -19.38 -2.04
C GLU A 55 -13.68 -20.54 -1.35
N SER A 56 -14.85 -20.25 -0.79
CA SER A 56 -16.08 -21.07 -0.85
C SER A 56 -17.04 -20.73 0.30
N CYS A 57 -18.07 -19.92 0.01
CA CYS A 57 -19.43 -20.18 0.47
C CYS A 57 -20.40 -19.63 -0.59
N GLN A 58 -20.94 -20.55 -1.39
CA GLN A 58 -22.15 -20.34 -2.16
C GLN A 58 -23.29 -19.98 -1.21
N VAL A 59 -24.01 -18.89 -1.48
CA VAL A 59 -25.47 -18.87 -1.39
C VAL A 59 -25.93 -18.22 -2.69
N GLY A 60 -26.54 -19.03 -3.55
CA GLY A 60 -27.38 -18.52 -4.62
C GLY A 60 -28.64 -17.94 -4.01
N GLU A 61 -29.04 -16.77 -4.48
CA GLU A 61 -30.44 -16.35 -4.41
C GLU A 61 -30.87 -16.03 -5.83
N ASP A 62 -31.66 -16.96 -6.34
CA ASP A 62 -32.43 -16.90 -7.56
C ASP A 62 -33.15 -15.56 -7.73
N MET A 63 -32.97 -15.01 -8.92
CA MET A 63 -34.00 -14.38 -9.74
C MET A 63 -35.44 -14.59 -9.24
N GLN A 64 -36.09 -13.51 -8.79
CA GLN A 64 -37.55 -13.49 -8.65
C GLN A 64 -38.13 -12.34 -9.48
N THR A 65 -38.67 -12.74 -10.63
CA THR A 65 -39.70 -12.02 -11.39
C THR A 65 -41.06 -12.29 -10.74
N ASP A 66 -41.77 -11.23 -10.34
CA ASP A 66 -43.17 -10.92 -10.75
C ASP A 66 -43.47 -9.45 -10.42
#